data_AF-M1MV42-F1
#
_entry.id   AF-M1MV42-F1
#
_cell.length_a   1.000
_cell.length_b   1.000
_cell.length_c   1.000
_cell.angle_alpha   90.00
_cell.angle_beta   90.00
_cell.angle_gamma   90.00
#
_symmetry.space_group_name_H-M   'P 1'
#
loop_
_entity.id
_entity.type
_entity.pdbx_description
1 polymer ?
#
loop_
_entity_poly.entity_id
_entity_poly.type
_entity_poly.pdbx_seq_one_letter_code
_entity_poly.pdbx_strand_id
1 'polypeptide(L)'
;MKRELKKSKQMKKDFKLFSQRVALATLASSVVMSSTFITSASASTLSGNKSATTASDAKTAETTNNLSMATRTTLAAVSVVNNSVSILDSEGWLESASVEWSPVEEAIGYNVYYKAANGADSTYKQLDNQLIRKYQSYFRADVLGLAQGNYVIKIVPIINNQEASSSQAITKTLKVDTNTREGFAFSKQSPMGTGSGGYKDDGTVASNAKILYITAGNVNTVTADVVTNAKGTKTTCTGIVNILAARQKGYDKTPLIIRMVGEIKGSDINGLNSSGYLQLKGCYNVTLEGVGEDATVYGWGILVRNAHNVEVRNLGIMMFPDDGVSLDTDNENIWVHNNDFFYGAPGSDADQVKGDGSCDIKQTSTYVTVSYNHFHDSGKCSLCGMSDTNNFFVTYHHNWFDHSDSRHPRIRVGSVHVYNNYFDGNSKYGVGVTKGASVFVEGNYFRNCKYPMLSSLQGSDIYENPKGGFSGEAGGIIKAYNNQIVGETRLVYANQDANQFDAYLASSRNEAVSSTYKTVSGGNTYNNFDTASSMYSYTPDSPEAAKDKVTAYAGRVDGGDFKWTFTDADDADHSINAELKDKIVNYTSDLVAVGGNSVSK
;
A
#
# COMPACT_ATOMS: atom_id res chain seq x y z
N MET A 1 -11.40 -61.73 16.83
CA MET A 1 -9.92 -61.63 16.87
C MET A 1 -9.22 -61.81 15.50
N LYS A 2 -9.41 -62.90 14.73
CA LYS A 2 -8.77 -63.06 13.39
C LYS A 2 -9.25 -62.08 12.29
N ARG A 3 -10.41 -61.44 12.46
CA ARG A 3 -10.99 -60.45 11.52
C ARG A 3 -10.43 -59.03 11.72
N GLU A 4 -9.94 -58.70 12.92
CA GLU A 4 -9.33 -57.40 13.22
C GLU A 4 -7.84 -57.33 12.88
N LEU A 5 -7.10 -58.44 13.03
CA LEU A 5 -5.71 -58.50 12.55
C LEU A 5 -5.58 -58.35 11.02
N LYS A 6 -6.62 -58.73 10.24
CA LYS A 6 -6.65 -58.50 8.79
C LYS A 6 -6.90 -57.02 8.43
N LYS A 7 -7.71 -56.29 9.20
CA LYS A 7 -7.95 -54.85 9.01
C LYS A 7 -6.72 -54.00 9.38
N SER A 8 -6.00 -54.37 10.46
CA SER A 8 -4.76 -53.70 10.87
C SER A 8 -3.62 -53.87 9.86
N LYS A 9 -3.48 -55.06 9.25
CA LYS A 9 -2.46 -55.30 8.21
C LYS A 9 -2.78 -54.61 6.88
N GLN A 10 -4.06 -54.42 6.55
CA GLN A 10 -4.48 -53.67 5.36
C GLN A 10 -4.21 -52.16 5.51
N MET A 11 -4.57 -51.56 6.65
CA MET A 11 -4.27 -50.13 6.93
C MET A 11 -2.76 -49.81 6.92
N LYS A 12 -1.90 -50.70 7.45
CA LYS A 12 -0.44 -50.49 7.39
C LYS A 12 0.13 -50.60 5.98
N LYS A 13 -0.54 -51.32 5.07
CA LYS A 13 -0.14 -51.44 3.66
C LYS A 13 -0.59 -50.20 2.87
N ASP A 14 -1.78 -49.68 3.16
CA ASP A 14 -2.33 -48.49 2.54
C ASP A 14 -1.61 -47.20 2.99
N PHE A 15 -1.17 -47.13 4.25
CA PHE A 15 -0.36 -46.01 4.77
C PHE A 15 1.06 -45.98 4.15
N LYS A 16 1.64 -47.15 3.86
CA LYS A 16 2.95 -47.24 3.21
C LYS A 16 2.88 -46.91 1.71
N LEU A 17 1.75 -47.20 1.06
CA LEU A 17 1.47 -46.81 -0.33
C LEU A 17 1.18 -45.30 -0.47
N PHE A 18 0.54 -44.70 0.55
CA PHE A 18 0.29 -43.26 0.62
C PHE A 18 1.61 -42.48 0.83
N SER A 19 2.47 -42.93 1.75
CA SER A 19 3.80 -42.34 1.99
C SER A 19 4.73 -42.42 0.77
N GLN A 20 4.68 -43.50 -0.03
CA GLN A 20 5.46 -43.62 -1.26
C GLN A 20 4.92 -42.80 -2.43
N ARG A 21 3.62 -42.47 -2.45
CA ARG A 21 3.02 -41.57 -3.47
C ARG A 21 3.20 -40.09 -3.13
N VAL A 22 3.28 -39.74 -1.85
CA VAL A 22 3.64 -38.38 -1.40
C VAL A 22 5.12 -38.07 -1.67
N ALA A 23 6.01 -39.07 -1.57
CA ALA A 23 7.43 -38.91 -1.87
C ALA A 23 7.79 -38.83 -3.38
N LEU A 24 6.85 -39.12 -4.29
CA LEU A 24 7.06 -39.06 -5.74
C LEU A 24 6.35 -37.87 -6.41
N ALA A 25 5.68 -37.01 -5.64
CA ALA A 25 5.02 -35.79 -6.12
C ALA A 25 5.76 -34.49 -5.72
N THR A 26 6.94 -34.59 -5.10
CA THR A 26 7.73 -33.43 -4.61
C THR A 26 9.06 -33.23 -5.35
N LEU A 27 9.15 -33.71 -6.60
CA LEU A 27 10.32 -33.52 -7.48
C LEU A 27 9.88 -33.02 -8.85
N ALA A 28 9.13 -31.91 -8.87
CA ALA A 28 8.98 -31.03 -10.02
C ALA A 28 8.36 -29.72 -9.55
N SER A 29 9.22 -28.70 -9.36
CA SER A 29 8.94 -27.24 -9.38
C SER A 29 9.79 -26.53 -8.34
N SER A 30 11.08 -26.44 -8.61
CA SER A 30 11.95 -25.45 -8.01
C SER A 30 12.97 -25.03 -9.07
N VAL A 31 12.48 -24.30 -10.08
CA VAL A 31 13.33 -23.45 -10.91
C VAL A 31 13.11 -22.04 -10.41
N VAL A 32 14.03 -21.59 -9.56
CA VAL A 32 14.23 -20.18 -9.28
C VAL A 32 14.69 -19.55 -10.59
N MET A 33 13.85 -18.72 -11.19
CA MET A 33 14.28 -17.80 -12.25
C MET A 33 15.22 -16.77 -11.61
N SER A 34 16.52 -17.04 -11.71
CA SER A 34 17.53 -16.00 -11.64
C SER A 34 17.44 -15.20 -12.94
N SER A 35 17.03 -13.93 -12.83
CA SER A 35 17.09 -12.95 -13.91
C SER A 35 18.54 -12.64 -14.26
N THR A 36 19.15 -13.45 -15.12
CA THR A 36 20.45 -13.12 -15.71
C THR A 36 20.21 -12.50 -17.09
N PHE A 37 20.49 -11.21 -17.20
CA PHE A 37 20.54 -10.47 -18.46
C PHE A 37 21.57 -11.14 -19.41
N ILE A 38 21.11 -11.57 -20.59
CA ILE A 38 22.00 -11.92 -21.71
C ILE A 38 22.36 -10.62 -22.43
N THR A 39 23.60 -10.16 -22.24
CA THR A 39 24.26 -9.26 -23.19
C THR A 39 24.76 -10.09 -24.37
N SER A 40 24.32 -9.71 -25.57
CA SER A 40 24.87 -10.23 -26.82
C SER A 40 26.29 -9.70 -27.01
N ALA A 41 27.29 -10.58 -26.99
CA ALA A 41 28.61 -10.30 -27.51
C ALA A 41 29.09 -11.47 -28.39
N SER A 42 29.46 -11.08 -29.60
CA SER A 42 30.06 -11.81 -30.71
C SER A 42 31.02 -12.94 -30.35
N ALA A 43 30.85 -14.05 -31.07
CA ALA A 43 31.79 -15.15 -31.16
C ALA A 43 33.15 -14.68 -31.73
N SER A 44 34.24 -15.05 -31.05
CA SER A 44 35.53 -15.27 -31.68
C SER A 44 36.11 -16.59 -31.18
N THR A 45 36.47 -17.41 -32.15
CA THR A 45 37.10 -18.72 -32.05
C THR A 45 38.53 -18.59 -31.51
N LEU A 46 38.94 -19.50 -30.62
CA LEU A 46 40.33 -19.97 -30.56
C LEU A 46 40.46 -21.32 -29.86
N SER A 47 41.46 -22.04 -30.34
CA SER A 47 41.65 -23.48 -30.39
C SER A 47 42.45 -24.08 -29.24
N GLY A 48 42.26 -25.39 -29.00
CA GLY A 48 43.24 -26.30 -28.39
C GLY A 48 43.33 -26.19 -26.86
N ASN A 49 43.60 -27.22 -26.09
CA ASN A 49 44.34 -28.43 -26.39
C ASN A 49 43.96 -29.54 -25.39
N LYS A 50 43.99 -30.79 -25.83
CA LYS A 50 43.84 -31.98 -24.98
C LYS A 50 45.08 -32.17 -24.12
N SER A 51 44.91 -32.56 -22.85
CA SER A 51 45.75 -33.59 -22.26
C SER A 51 45.02 -34.27 -21.11
N ALA A 52 44.97 -35.60 -21.19
CA ALA A 52 44.49 -36.49 -20.16
C ALA A 52 45.67 -36.96 -19.32
N THR A 53 45.48 -37.15 -18.01
CA THR A 53 46.30 -38.12 -17.26
C THR A 53 45.60 -38.56 -15.97
N THR A 54 45.29 -39.86 -15.96
CA THR A 54 45.39 -40.85 -14.87
C THR A 54 44.50 -40.74 -13.61
N ALA A 55 43.76 -41.83 -13.41
CA ALA A 55 42.98 -42.21 -12.24
C ALA A 55 43.76 -43.17 -11.31
N SER A 56 43.31 -43.24 -10.06
CA SER A 56 43.44 -44.29 -9.00
C SER A 56 43.51 -43.53 -7.65
N ASP A 57 42.83 -43.85 -6.55
CA ASP A 57 42.17 -45.05 -6.05
C ASP A 57 41.23 -44.66 -4.87
N ALA A 58 40.49 -45.66 -4.36
CA ALA A 58 39.96 -45.79 -2.99
C ALA A 58 38.46 -45.50 -2.69
N LYS A 59 37.71 -46.59 -2.82
CA LYS A 59 36.57 -47.12 -2.05
C LYS A 59 36.21 -46.51 -0.66
N THR A 60 34.90 -46.27 -0.53
CA THR A 60 33.94 -46.61 0.56
C THR A 60 34.28 -46.34 2.05
N ALA A 61 33.43 -45.56 2.72
CA ALA A 61 32.88 -45.90 4.04
C ALA A 61 31.64 -45.05 4.39
N GLU A 62 30.67 -45.74 5.03
CA GLU A 62 29.38 -45.26 5.53
C GLU A 62 29.54 -44.21 6.65
N THR A 63 28.67 -43.19 6.66
CA THR A 63 28.56 -42.22 7.75
C THR A 63 27.36 -42.52 8.64
N THR A 64 27.66 -42.90 9.88
CA THR A 64 26.74 -42.97 11.02
C THR A 64 26.38 -41.58 11.53
N ASN A 65 25.09 -41.36 11.76
CA ASN A 65 24.52 -40.21 12.48
C ASN A 65 25.11 -40.07 13.88
N ASN A 66 25.56 -38.86 14.25
CA ASN A 66 25.59 -38.40 15.63
C ASN A 66 25.20 -36.92 15.69
N LEU A 67 24.17 -36.63 16.49
CA LEU A 67 23.76 -35.29 16.88
C LEU A 67 24.84 -34.65 17.74
N SER A 68 25.31 -33.45 17.37
CA SER A 68 26.01 -32.55 18.28
C SER A 68 25.22 -31.24 18.40
N MET A 69 24.83 -30.90 19.63
CA MET A 69 24.41 -29.56 20.03
C MET A 69 25.43 -28.53 19.55
N ALA A 70 25.02 -27.63 18.66
CA ALA A 70 25.81 -26.46 18.30
C ALA A 70 25.35 -25.27 19.14
N THR A 71 26.23 -24.87 20.06
CA THR A 71 26.20 -23.61 20.80
C THR A 71 26.05 -22.45 19.82
N ARG A 72 25.04 -21.58 20.01
CA ARG A 72 24.87 -20.35 19.22
C ARG A 72 25.99 -19.37 19.58
N THR A 73 27.02 -19.31 18.74
CA THR A 73 27.94 -18.16 18.70
C THR A 73 27.25 -17.06 17.92
N THR A 74 26.93 -15.95 18.58
CA THR A 74 26.51 -14.70 17.93
C THR A 74 27.68 -14.18 17.09
N LEU A 75 27.60 -14.35 15.78
CA LEU A 75 28.44 -13.59 14.85
C LEU A 75 27.95 -12.13 14.88
N ALA A 76 28.75 -11.26 15.50
CA ALA A 76 28.63 -9.82 15.26
C ALA A 76 28.82 -9.58 13.75
N ALA A 77 27.87 -8.89 13.11
CA ALA A 77 28.05 -8.45 11.74
C ALA A 77 29.26 -7.50 11.69
N VAL A 78 30.35 -7.97 11.09
CA VAL A 78 31.51 -7.14 10.80
C VAL A 78 31.08 -6.17 9.70
N SER A 79 30.93 -4.89 10.04
CA SER A 79 30.75 -3.83 9.05
C SER A 79 32.00 -3.78 8.18
N VAL A 80 31.89 -4.09 6.89
CA VAL A 80 32.97 -3.86 5.92
C VAL A 80 33.12 -2.34 5.81
N VAL A 81 34.17 -1.80 6.43
CA VAL A 81 34.46 -0.37 6.35
C VAL A 81 35.25 -0.15 5.05
N ASN A 82 34.70 0.67 4.16
CA ASN A 82 35.31 0.96 2.86
C ASN A 82 36.02 2.33 2.88
N ASN A 83 37.08 2.47 2.09
CA ASN A 83 37.77 3.75 1.92
C ASN A 83 37.02 4.72 0.99
N SER A 84 36.00 4.24 0.27
CA SER A 84 35.14 5.03 -0.63
C SER A 84 33.69 4.57 -0.52
N VAL A 85 32.75 5.43 -0.93
CA VAL A 85 31.32 5.06 -0.96
C VAL A 85 31.13 3.86 -1.89
N SER A 86 30.49 2.81 -1.37
CA SER A 86 30.06 1.64 -2.13
C SER A 86 28.53 1.61 -2.13
N ILE A 87 27.93 1.83 -3.30
CA ILE A 87 26.47 1.76 -3.50
C ILE A 87 26.05 0.29 -3.41
N LEU A 88 25.11 0.01 -2.51
CA LEU A 88 24.52 -1.30 -2.28
C LEU A 88 23.30 -1.49 -3.19
N ASP A 89 22.43 -0.49 -3.24
CA ASP A 89 21.28 -0.47 -4.12
C ASP A 89 20.90 0.96 -4.51
N SER A 90 20.16 1.10 -5.61
CA SER A 90 19.57 2.37 -6.04
C SER A 90 18.45 2.12 -7.04
N GLU A 91 17.31 2.75 -6.81
CA GLU A 91 16.11 2.56 -7.61
C GLU A 91 15.38 3.90 -7.84
N GLY A 92 14.68 4.00 -8.97
CA GLY A 92 13.71 5.06 -9.21
C GLY A 92 12.31 4.48 -9.11
N TRP A 93 11.39 5.26 -8.54
CA TRP A 93 10.03 4.84 -8.22
C TRP A 93 9.01 5.86 -8.74
N LEU A 94 7.78 5.81 -8.21
CA LEU A 94 6.77 6.83 -8.41
C LEU A 94 7.19 8.11 -7.69
N GLU A 95 7.52 9.14 -8.46
CA GLU A 95 7.86 10.51 -8.01
C GLU A 95 9.00 10.59 -6.99
N SER A 96 9.82 9.54 -6.92
CA SER A 96 10.89 9.40 -5.95
C SER A 96 12.02 8.52 -6.47
N ALA A 97 13.18 8.60 -5.84
CA ALA A 97 14.31 7.73 -6.10
C ALA A 97 15.09 7.50 -4.81
N SER A 98 15.62 6.30 -4.62
CA SER A 98 16.36 5.89 -3.43
C SER A 98 17.80 5.46 -3.77
N VAL A 99 18.68 5.53 -2.77
CA VAL A 99 20.01 4.94 -2.83
C VAL A 99 20.43 4.45 -1.45
N GLU A 100 21.05 3.28 -1.41
CA GLU A 100 21.65 2.68 -0.23
C GLU A 100 23.15 2.50 -0.42
N TRP A 101 23.94 2.73 0.64
CA TRP A 101 25.40 2.59 0.56
C TRP A 101 26.03 2.14 1.88
N SER A 102 27.20 1.51 1.77
CA SER A 102 28.00 1.11 2.93
C SER A 102 28.67 2.32 3.61
N PRO A 103 28.80 2.31 4.95
CA PRO A 103 29.58 3.31 5.68
C PRO A 103 31.04 3.40 5.18
N VAL A 104 31.60 4.60 5.25
CA VAL A 104 32.98 4.92 4.84
C VAL A 104 33.82 5.17 6.09
N GLU A 105 35.07 4.71 6.09
CA GLU A 105 35.98 4.94 7.23
C GLU A 105 36.16 6.43 7.51
N GLU A 106 36.20 6.81 8.79
CA GLU A 106 36.34 8.21 9.25
C GLU A 106 35.21 9.17 8.83
N ALA A 107 34.22 8.71 8.06
CA ALA A 107 33.10 9.54 7.66
C ALA A 107 32.22 9.86 8.87
N ILE A 108 32.07 11.14 9.17
CA ILE A 108 31.16 11.64 10.21
C ILE A 108 29.75 11.90 9.65
N GLY A 109 29.60 11.86 8.33
CA GLY A 109 28.37 12.19 7.62
C GLY A 109 28.46 12.06 6.11
N TYR A 110 27.40 12.47 5.41
CA TYR A 110 27.28 12.47 3.95
C TYR A 110 26.50 13.69 3.46
N ASN A 111 26.96 14.25 2.35
CA ASN A 111 26.14 15.08 1.48
C ASN A 111 25.61 14.21 0.35
N VAL A 112 24.31 14.32 0.08
CA VAL A 112 23.66 13.63 -1.03
C VAL A 112 23.11 14.68 -1.99
N TYR A 113 23.36 14.50 -3.27
CA TYR A 113 22.92 15.39 -4.33
C TYR A 113 22.19 14.62 -5.40
N TYR A 114 21.26 15.27 -6.09
CA TYR A 114 20.57 14.68 -7.24
C TYR A 114 20.45 15.68 -8.39
N LYS A 115 20.37 15.15 -9.61
CA LYS A 115 20.06 15.91 -10.83
C LYS A 115 19.40 15.01 -11.87
N ALA A 116 18.80 15.62 -12.89
CA ALA A 116 18.45 14.89 -14.10
C ALA A 116 19.72 14.25 -14.70
N ALA A 117 19.65 13.00 -15.14
CA ALA A 117 20.81 12.22 -15.57
C ALA A 117 21.64 12.96 -16.64
N ASN A 118 20.95 13.58 -17.60
CA ASN A 118 21.55 14.34 -18.71
C ASN A 118 21.80 15.83 -18.39
N GLY A 119 21.51 16.28 -17.17
CA GLY A 119 21.76 17.66 -16.74
C GLY A 119 23.24 17.93 -16.45
N ALA A 120 23.66 19.20 -16.56
CA ALA A 120 25.02 19.61 -16.18
C ALA A 120 25.26 19.44 -14.66
N ASP A 121 26.50 19.22 -14.23
CA ASP A 121 26.84 19.05 -12.81
C ASP A 121 26.52 20.29 -11.96
N SER A 122 26.48 21.48 -12.55
CA SER A 122 26.01 22.70 -11.87
C SER A 122 24.53 22.67 -11.46
N THR A 123 23.76 21.69 -11.94
CA THR A 123 22.34 21.51 -11.61
C THR A 123 22.09 20.53 -10.46
N TYR A 124 23.14 19.97 -9.86
CA TYR A 124 23.00 19.17 -8.64
C TYR A 124 22.30 19.97 -7.56
N LYS A 125 21.26 19.37 -6.98
CA LYS A 125 20.56 19.88 -5.80
C LYS A 125 20.95 19.02 -4.61
N GLN A 126 21.37 19.67 -3.54
CA GLN A 126 21.64 18.97 -2.28
C GLN A 126 20.31 18.55 -1.64
N LEU A 127 20.28 17.33 -1.13
CA LEU A 127 19.14 16.77 -0.42
C LEU A 127 19.05 17.35 1.00
N ASP A 128 17.83 17.44 1.53
CA ASP A 128 17.64 17.77 2.94
C ASP A 128 18.25 16.67 3.82
N ASN A 129 18.94 17.09 4.88
CA ASN A 129 19.65 16.18 5.78
C ASN A 129 18.72 15.09 6.37
N GLN A 130 17.45 15.42 6.64
CA GLN A 130 16.45 14.51 7.19
C GLN A 130 16.04 13.37 6.25
N LEU A 131 16.35 13.48 4.96
CA LEU A 131 16.11 12.42 3.98
C LEU A 131 17.30 11.45 3.87
N ILE A 132 18.39 11.69 4.61
CA ILE A 132 19.51 10.77 4.77
C ILE A 132 19.37 10.06 6.11
N ARG A 133 19.42 8.73 6.09
CA ARG A 133 19.15 7.87 7.24
C ARG A 133 20.23 6.83 7.42
N LYS A 134 20.52 6.50 8.66
CA LYS A 134 21.46 5.46 9.04
C LYS A 134 20.69 4.24 9.55
N TYR A 135 21.03 3.08 9.03
CA TYR A 135 20.62 1.77 9.50
C TYR A 135 21.83 1.03 10.09
N GLN A 136 21.61 -0.19 10.58
CA GLN A 136 22.63 -0.97 11.30
C GLN A 136 23.91 -1.18 10.47
N SER A 137 23.78 -1.47 9.18
CA SER A 137 24.90 -1.81 8.28
C SER A 137 25.07 -0.87 7.07
N TYR A 138 24.14 0.05 6.84
CA TYR A 138 24.11 0.90 5.65
C TYR A 138 23.49 2.28 5.94
N PHE A 139 23.63 3.18 4.99
CA PHE A 139 22.86 4.43 4.92
C PHE A 139 21.92 4.38 3.73
N ARG A 140 20.80 5.10 3.84
CA ARG A 140 19.82 5.29 2.77
C ARG A 140 19.50 6.76 2.57
N ALA A 141 19.23 7.16 1.33
CA ALA A 141 18.67 8.47 1.03
C ALA A 141 17.52 8.37 0.03
N ASP A 142 16.48 9.17 0.23
CA ASP A 142 15.29 9.18 -0.62
C ASP A 142 15.03 10.60 -1.15
N VAL A 143 15.08 10.74 -2.46
CA VAL A 143 14.75 11.97 -3.16
C VAL A 143 13.26 11.95 -3.47
N LEU A 144 12.50 12.89 -2.91
CA LEU A 144 11.04 12.93 -3.01
C LEU A 144 10.55 14.13 -3.83
N GLY A 145 9.44 13.96 -4.56
CA GLY A 145 8.82 15.02 -5.34
C GLY A 145 9.55 15.28 -6.66
N LEU A 146 9.90 14.20 -7.36
CA LEU A 146 10.53 14.23 -8.67
C LEU A 146 9.46 14.16 -9.77
N ALA A 147 9.66 14.93 -10.84
CA ALA A 147 8.90 14.72 -12.06
C ALA A 147 9.36 13.44 -12.74
N GLN A 148 8.49 12.82 -13.54
CA GLN A 148 8.87 11.70 -14.39
C GLN A 148 10.11 12.03 -15.22
N GLY A 149 11.07 11.10 -15.24
CA GLY A 149 12.33 11.31 -15.94
C GLY A 149 13.42 10.37 -15.48
N ASN A 150 14.65 10.69 -15.89
CA ASN A 150 15.83 9.92 -15.56
C ASN A 150 16.76 10.76 -14.68
N TYR A 151 17.22 10.21 -13.57
CA TYR A 151 18.01 10.91 -12.55
C TYR A 151 19.27 10.15 -12.18
N VAL A 152 20.21 10.85 -11.56
CA VAL A 152 21.36 10.26 -10.87
C VAL A 152 21.48 10.88 -9.48
N ILE A 153 21.91 10.08 -8.51
CA ILE A 153 22.18 10.51 -7.13
C ILE A 153 23.68 10.38 -6.88
N LYS A 154 24.28 11.42 -6.29
CA LYS A 154 25.69 11.51 -5.92
C LYS A 154 25.82 11.56 -4.41
N ILE A 155 26.67 10.71 -3.85
CA ILE A 155 26.90 10.58 -2.41
C ILE A 155 28.35 10.96 -2.14
N VAL A 156 28.56 11.91 -1.23
CA VAL A 156 29.89 12.42 -0.88
C VAL A 156 30.08 12.30 0.63
N PRO A 157 31.05 11.49 1.11
CA PRO A 157 31.32 11.38 2.53
C PRO A 157 31.92 12.67 3.10
N ILE A 158 31.60 12.97 4.36
CA ILE A 158 32.16 14.08 5.12
C ILE A 158 33.23 13.53 6.05
N ILE A 159 34.49 13.90 5.80
CA ILE A 159 35.66 13.51 6.60
C ILE A 159 36.36 14.80 7.04
N ASN A 160 36.71 14.90 8.33
CA ASN A 160 37.30 16.11 8.90
C ASN A 160 36.47 17.39 8.64
N ASN A 161 35.13 17.28 8.71
CA ASN A 161 34.17 18.35 8.44
C ASN A 161 34.21 18.93 7.00
N GLN A 162 34.73 18.19 6.04
CA GLN A 162 34.80 18.59 4.63
C GLN A 162 34.33 17.45 3.72
N GLU A 163 33.85 17.79 2.52
CA GLU A 163 33.54 16.80 1.51
C GLU A 163 34.81 16.09 1.02
N ALA A 164 34.84 14.77 1.15
CA ALA A 164 35.87 13.93 0.57
C ALA A 164 35.46 13.48 -0.85
N SER A 165 35.47 14.40 -1.81
CA SER A 165 34.99 14.17 -3.19
C SER A 165 35.72 13.04 -3.93
N SER A 166 36.96 12.71 -3.55
CA SER A 166 37.70 11.56 -4.09
C SER A 166 37.09 10.20 -3.69
N SER A 167 36.25 10.19 -2.66
CA SER A 167 35.60 9.00 -2.08
C SER A 167 34.11 8.92 -2.42
N GLN A 168 33.62 9.77 -3.34
CA GLN A 168 32.23 9.82 -3.74
C GLN A 168 31.79 8.63 -4.60
N ALA A 169 30.48 8.42 -4.70
CA ALA A 169 29.88 7.53 -5.69
C ALA A 169 28.69 8.23 -6.37
N ILE A 170 28.37 7.81 -7.60
CA ILE A 170 27.20 8.24 -8.35
C ILE A 170 26.44 6.98 -8.77
N THR A 171 25.11 6.98 -8.61
CA THR A 171 24.26 5.86 -9.01
C THR A 171 24.29 5.62 -10.51
N LYS A 172 23.81 4.44 -10.93
CA LYS A 172 23.28 4.25 -12.28
C LYS A 172 22.13 5.24 -12.53
N THR A 173 21.73 5.39 -13.80
CA THR A 173 20.52 6.15 -14.15
C THR A 173 19.30 5.50 -13.50
N LEU A 174 18.53 6.30 -12.75
CA LEU A 174 17.31 5.91 -12.06
C LEU A 174 16.10 6.44 -12.83
N LYS A 175 15.19 5.55 -13.20
CA LYS A 175 13.97 5.91 -13.92
C LYS A 175 12.86 6.21 -12.90
N VAL A 176 12.36 7.43 -12.92
CA VAL A 176 11.25 7.88 -12.08
C VAL A 176 10.00 7.96 -12.95
N ASP A 177 8.90 7.38 -12.48
CA ASP A 177 7.57 7.45 -13.10
C ASP A 177 6.61 8.31 -12.26
N THR A 178 5.38 8.57 -12.74
CA THR A 178 4.40 9.41 -12.04
C THR A 178 3.45 8.61 -11.18
N ASN A 179 2.97 9.20 -10.09
CA ASN A 179 1.77 8.67 -9.44
C ASN A 179 0.57 8.81 -10.39
N THR A 180 -0.34 7.84 -10.37
CA THR A 180 -1.54 7.86 -11.22
C THR A 180 -2.61 8.78 -10.61
N ARG A 181 -2.70 10.02 -11.10
CA ARG A 181 -3.69 11.02 -10.67
C ARG A 181 -5.03 10.84 -11.41
N GLU A 182 -5.67 9.70 -11.20
CA GLU A 182 -7.00 9.36 -11.75
C GLU A 182 -8.02 9.18 -10.61
N GLY A 183 -9.30 9.35 -10.91
CA GLY A 183 -10.36 9.27 -9.90
C GLY A 183 -11.08 10.58 -9.63
N PHE A 184 -12.14 10.52 -8.84
CA PHE A 184 -12.96 11.70 -8.55
C PHE A 184 -12.18 12.79 -7.80
N ALA A 185 -11.16 12.48 -7.01
CA ALA A 185 -10.31 13.51 -6.38
C ALA A 185 -9.61 14.43 -7.39
N PHE A 186 -9.48 14.00 -8.65
CA PHE A 186 -8.87 14.75 -9.75
C PHE A 186 -9.89 15.17 -10.82
N SER A 187 -11.18 15.05 -10.54
CA SER A 187 -12.20 15.51 -11.46
C SER A 187 -12.11 17.03 -11.61
N LYS A 188 -12.29 17.53 -12.84
CA LYS A 188 -12.43 18.98 -13.10
C LYS A 188 -13.65 19.60 -12.41
N GLN A 189 -14.61 18.78 -11.99
CA GLN A 189 -15.78 19.23 -11.22
C GLN A 189 -15.57 19.23 -9.72
N SER A 190 -14.45 18.68 -9.26
CA SER A 190 -14.14 18.69 -7.85
C SER A 190 -13.94 20.12 -7.36
N PRO A 191 -14.41 20.51 -6.16
CA PRO A 191 -14.29 21.87 -5.65
C PRO A 191 -12.86 22.41 -5.61
N MET A 192 -11.86 21.53 -5.45
CA MET A 192 -10.43 21.88 -5.47
C MET A 192 -9.72 21.55 -6.80
N GLY A 193 -10.46 21.20 -7.86
CA GLY A 193 -9.90 20.82 -9.16
C GLY A 193 -9.03 19.57 -9.08
N THR A 194 -7.85 19.59 -9.71
CA THR A 194 -6.87 18.48 -9.77
C THR A 194 -5.83 18.50 -8.65
N GLY A 195 -6.03 19.33 -7.61
CA GLY A 195 -5.07 19.50 -6.53
C GLY A 195 -4.67 18.17 -5.86
N SER A 196 -3.39 18.07 -5.50
CA SER A 196 -2.79 16.91 -4.80
C SER A 196 -2.03 17.39 -3.56
N GLY A 197 -2.73 17.91 -2.56
CA GLY A 197 -2.15 18.41 -1.32
C GLY A 197 -1.05 19.47 -1.56
N GLY A 198 0.19 19.12 -1.23
CA GLY A 198 1.42 19.92 -1.36
C GLY A 198 2.15 19.86 -2.71
N TYR A 199 1.68 19.02 -3.62
CA TYR A 199 2.35 18.70 -4.88
C TYR A 199 1.65 19.28 -6.10
N LYS A 200 2.42 19.45 -7.19
CA LYS A 200 1.90 19.79 -8.52
C LYS A 200 1.49 18.50 -9.26
N ASP A 201 0.71 18.66 -10.33
CA ASP A 201 0.23 17.54 -11.16
C ASP A 201 1.38 16.72 -11.79
N ASP A 202 2.58 17.30 -11.94
CA ASP A 202 3.79 16.64 -12.42
C ASP A 202 4.56 15.87 -11.32
N GLY A 203 4.06 15.84 -10.09
CA GLY A 203 4.69 15.16 -8.96
C GLY A 203 5.73 15.99 -8.20
N THR A 204 6.07 17.19 -8.68
CA THR A 204 7.07 18.03 -7.99
C THR A 204 6.44 18.92 -6.94
N VAL A 205 7.21 19.25 -5.90
CA VAL A 205 6.77 20.09 -4.78
C VAL A 205 6.33 21.48 -5.27
N ALA A 206 5.18 21.97 -4.78
CA ALA A 206 4.73 23.33 -5.08
C ALA A 206 5.73 24.37 -4.53
N SER A 207 6.01 25.43 -5.31
CA SER A 207 7.08 26.39 -4.99
C SER A 207 6.89 27.15 -3.67
N ASN A 208 5.65 27.25 -3.18
CA ASN A 208 5.29 27.88 -1.92
C ASN A 208 4.96 26.86 -0.81
N ALA A 209 5.20 25.57 -1.03
CA ALA A 209 4.93 24.54 -0.02
C ALA A 209 5.88 24.68 1.18
N LYS A 210 5.34 24.49 2.38
CA LYS A 210 6.12 24.28 3.60
C LYS A 210 6.33 22.78 3.78
N ILE A 211 7.55 22.35 4.08
CA ILE A 211 7.88 20.95 4.36
C ILE A 211 8.29 20.82 5.82
N LEU A 212 7.65 19.90 6.55
CA LEU A 212 8.02 19.51 7.91
C LEU A 212 8.52 18.07 7.90
N TYR A 213 9.65 17.81 8.55
CA TYR A 213 10.17 16.46 8.79
C TYR A 213 9.87 16.05 10.22
N ILE A 214 9.12 14.97 10.39
CA ILE A 214 8.61 14.49 11.67
C ILE A 214 9.28 13.16 12.00
N THR A 215 9.85 13.08 13.21
CA THR A 215 10.40 11.87 13.83
C THR A 215 9.78 11.70 15.22
N ALA A 216 9.91 10.53 15.82
CA ALA A 216 9.50 10.31 17.22
C ALA A 216 10.13 11.35 18.18
N GLY A 217 11.39 11.75 17.92
CA GLY A 217 12.12 12.70 18.75
C GLY A 217 11.68 14.16 18.62
N ASN A 218 10.98 14.54 17.54
CA ASN A 218 10.60 15.94 17.31
C ASN A 218 9.10 16.19 17.11
N VAL A 219 8.26 15.15 17.11
CA VAL A 219 6.82 15.26 16.81
C VAL A 219 6.09 16.28 17.70
N ASN A 220 6.56 16.46 18.94
CA ASN A 220 6.03 17.42 19.90
C ASN A 220 6.73 18.79 19.90
N THR A 221 7.85 18.94 19.19
CA THR A 221 8.73 20.12 19.27
C THR A 221 9.00 20.79 17.92
N VAL A 222 8.63 20.16 16.80
CA VAL A 222 8.67 20.78 15.46
C VAL A 222 7.90 22.09 15.46
N THR A 223 8.41 23.11 14.77
CA THR A 223 7.76 24.42 14.71
C THR A 223 7.35 24.79 13.29
N ALA A 224 6.24 25.52 13.18
CA ALA A 224 5.82 26.12 11.93
C ALA A 224 5.01 27.40 12.18
N ASP A 225 5.22 28.41 11.35
CA ASP A 225 4.33 29.58 11.32
C ASP A 225 3.03 29.22 10.60
N VAL A 226 1.91 29.48 11.25
CA VAL A 226 0.56 29.25 10.71
C VAL A 226 -0.18 30.57 10.60
N VAL A 227 -0.87 30.80 9.49
CA VAL A 227 -1.81 31.92 9.36
C VAL A 227 -3.08 31.63 10.17
N THR A 228 -3.34 32.38 11.24
CA THR A 228 -4.39 32.09 12.23
C THR A 228 -5.62 32.99 12.14
N ASN A 229 -5.64 33.97 11.24
CA ASN A 229 -6.81 34.81 11.01
C ASN A 229 -6.89 35.35 9.56
N ALA A 230 -8.05 35.92 9.22
CA ALA A 230 -8.32 36.49 7.89
C ALA A 230 -7.43 37.69 7.52
N LYS A 231 -6.74 38.32 8.48
CA LYS A 231 -5.81 39.43 8.23
C LYS A 231 -4.40 38.94 7.87
N GLY A 232 -4.16 37.63 7.87
CA GLY A 232 -2.86 37.07 7.55
C GLY A 232 -1.88 37.01 8.73
N THR A 233 -2.33 37.19 9.98
CA THR A 233 -1.45 37.07 11.15
C THR A 233 -0.84 35.69 11.22
N LYS A 234 0.49 35.64 11.37
CA LYS A 234 1.24 34.41 11.57
C LYS A 234 1.48 34.15 13.05
N THR A 235 1.27 32.91 13.47
CA THR A 235 1.58 32.44 14.83
C THR A 235 2.51 31.24 14.70
N THR A 236 3.65 31.28 15.39
CA THR A 236 4.54 30.12 15.49
C THR A 236 3.92 29.09 16.42
N CYS A 237 3.62 27.91 15.87
CA CYS A 237 3.08 26.78 16.61
C CYS A 237 4.18 25.74 16.85
N THR A 238 4.09 24.99 17.95
CA THR A 238 5.06 23.94 18.33
C THR A 238 4.34 22.60 18.51
N GLY A 239 4.86 21.54 17.89
CA GLY A 239 4.28 20.20 17.84
C GLY A 239 3.26 20.04 16.70
N ILE A 240 3.26 18.87 16.05
CA ILE A 240 2.46 18.62 14.84
C ILE A 240 0.96 18.79 15.10
N VAL A 241 0.47 18.32 16.25
CA VAL A 241 -0.93 18.43 16.66
C VAL A 241 -1.35 19.90 16.73
N ASN A 242 -0.54 20.76 17.36
CA ASN A 242 -0.85 22.18 17.51
C ASN A 242 -0.77 22.93 16.17
N ILE A 243 0.17 22.56 15.31
CA ILE A 243 0.28 23.13 13.95
C ILE A 243 -0.99 22.84 13.15
N LEU A 244 -1.47 21.58 13.16
CA LEU A 244 -2.71 21.21 12.48
C LEU A 244 -3.94 21.86 13.13
N ALA A 245 -4.00 21.91 14.45
CA ALA A 245 -5.09 22.58 15.18
C ALA A 245 -5.17 24.08 14.86
N ALA A 246 -4.03 24.76 14.67
CA ALA A 246 -4.00 26.17 14.27
C ALA A 246 -4.51 26.40 12.83
N ARG A 247 -4.39 25.39 11.95
CA ARG A 247 -4.89 25.45 10.57
C ARG A 247 -6.40 25.20 10.46
N GLN A 248 -7.07 24.73 11.52
CA GLN A 248 -8.44 24.21 11.44
C GLN A 248 -9.54 25.21 11.07
N LYS A 249 -9.23 26.50 11.05
CA LYS A 249 -10.15 27.54 10.61
C LYS A 249 -10.02 27.88 9.13
N GLY A 250 -9.14 27.22 8.40
CA GLY A 250 -8.98 27.39 6.96
C GLY A 250 -8.34 28.70 6.52
N TYR A 251 -7.73 29.46 7.45
CA TYR A 251 -7.05 30.72 7.13
C TYR A 251 -5.70 30.50 6.45
N ASP A 252 -4.93 29.49 6.89
CA ASP A 252 -3.70 29.08 6.23
C ASP A 252 -4.00 28.09 5.12
N LYS A 253 -3.86 28.55 3.87
CA LYS A 253 -4.01 27.73 2.66
C LYS A 253 -2.67 27.45 1.97
N THR A 254 -1.55 27.86 2.59
CA THR A 254 -0.22 27.54 2.06
C THR A 254 -0.05 26.03 2.05
N PRO A 255 0.36 25.40 0.94
CA PRO A 255 0.53 23.95 0.91
C PRO A 255 1.51 23.48 1.99
N LEU A 256 1.15 22.41 2.68
CA LEU A 256 1.93 21.85 3.79
C LEU A 256 2.18 20.37 3.53
N ILE A 257 3.45 19.99 3.43
CA ILE A 257 3.89 18.60 3.31
C ILE A 257 4.48 18.19 4.65
N ILE A 258 3.94 17.13 5.23
CA ILE A 258 4.38 16.53 6.49
C ILE A 258 5.00 15.18 6.15
N ARG A 259 6.34 15.10 6.26
CA ARG A 259 7.14 13.92 5.98
C ARG A 259 7.42 13.16 7.27
N MET A 260 6.80 11.99 7.41
CA MET A 260 7.00 11.07 8.54
C MET A 260 8.24 10.23 8.28
N VAL A 261 9.18 10.19 9.21
CA VAL A 261 10.47 9.49 9.06
C VAL A 261 10.63 8.46 10.16
N GLY A 262 10.69 7.18 9.76
CA GLY A 262 10.81 6.04 10.65
C GLY A 262 9.52 5.73 11.44
N GLU A 263 9.69 4.91 12.47
CA GLU A 263 8.59 4.49 13.34
C GLU A 263 8.17 5.62 14.29
N ILE A 264 6.88 5.99 14.27
CA ILE A 264 6.29 6.98 15.18
C ILE A 264 5.10 6.35 15.87
N LYS A 265 5.24 6.13 17.18
CA LYS A 265 4.21 5.47 18.01
C LYS A 265 3.21 6.50 18.52
N GLY A 266 1.98 6.05 18.77
CA GLY A 266 0.96 6.90 19.38
C GLY A 266 1.39 7.46 20.74
N SER A 267 2.21 6.70 21.48
CA SER A 267 2.83 7.11 22.74
C SER A 267 3.85 8.26 22.60
N ASP A 268 4.37 8.49 21.40
CA ASP A 268 5.31 9.58 21.13
C ASP A 268 4.58 10.91 20.90
N ILE A 269 3.27 10.90 20.64
CA ILE A 269 2.51 12.07 20.20
C ILE A 269 1.63 12.61 21.33
N ASN A 270 1.91 13.83 21.78
CA ASN A 270 1.04 14.54 22.71
C ASN A 270 -0.13 15.19 21.98
N GLY A 271 -1.35 15.00 22.51
CA GLY A 271 -2.54 15.73 22.04
C GLY A 271 -3.31 15.06 20.89
N LEU A 272 -3.06 13.76 20.63
CA LEU A 272 -4.02 12.95 19.87
C LEU A 272 -5.42 13.10 20.51
N ASN A 273 -6.48 13.00 19.71
CA ASN A 273 -7.83 13.09 20.26
C ASN A 273 -8.16 11.88 21.17
N SER A 274 -9.32 11.89 21.82
CA SER A 274 -9.73 10.83 22.76
C SER A 274 -9.86 9.43 22.13
N SER A 275 -9.91 9.35 20.80
CA SER A 275 -9.96 8.09 20.06
C SER A 275 -8.60 7.74 19.42
N GLY A 276 -7.53 8.47 19.77
CA GLY A 276 -6.17 8.20 19.29
C GLY A 276 -5.87 8.68 17.87
N TYR A 277 -6.59 9.69 17.36
CA TYR A 277 -6.36 10.23 16.02
C TYR A 277 -5.52 11.51 16.00
N LEU A 278 -4.65 11.61 15.00
CA LEU A 278 -4.15 12.88 14.50
C LEU A 278 -5.20 13.51 13.59
N GLN A 279 -5.56 14.77 13.83
CA GLN A 279 -6.66 15.43 13.12
C GLN A 279 -6.18 16.35 12.00
N LEU A 280 -6.56 16.05 10.77
CA LEU A 280 -6.51 16.96 9.62
C LEU A 280 -7.90 17.59 9.48
N LYS A 281 -8.15 18.58 10.33
CA LYS A 281 -9.47 19.21 10.46
C LYS A 281 -9.46 20.60 9.86
N GLY A 282 -10.45 20.96 9.04
CA GLY A 282 -10.65 22.35 8.58
C GLY A 282 -9.52 22.92 7.72
N CYS A 283 -8.58 22.07 7.28
CA CYS A 283 -7.34 22.47 6.65
C CYS A 283 -7.43 22.39 5.13
N TYR A 284 -6.53 23.13 4.46
CA TYR A 284 -6.37 23.13 3.02
C TYR A 284 -4.96 22.66 2.64
N ASN A 285 -4.85 21.94 1.52
CA ASN A 285 -3.59 21.63 0.82
C ASN A 285 -2.57 20.94 1.74
N VAL A 286 -2.96 19.85 2.39
CA VAL A 286 -2.09 19.11 3.32
C VAL A 286 -1.74 17.76 2.73
N THR A 287 -0.45 17.45 2.63
CA THR A 287 0.04 16.10 2.36
C THR A 287 0.65 15.53 3.64
N LEU A 288 0.20 14.35 4.05
CA LEU A 288 0.86 13.52 5.06
C LEU A 288 1.50 12.33 4.32
N GLU A 289 2.83 12.30 4.26
CA GLU A 289 3.57 11.27 3.53
C GLU A 289 4.64 10.60 4.39
N GLY A 290 4.83 9.30 4.23
CA GLY A 290 6.00 8.61 4.76
C GLY A 290 7.23 8.78 3.87
N VAL A 291 8.41 8.77 4.47
CA VAL A 291 9.70 8.77 3.78
C VAL A 291 10.26 7.36 3.78
N GLY A 292 10.70 6.85 2.62
CA GLY A 292 11.23 5.49 2.48
C GLY A 292 10.22 4.40 2.83
N GLU A 293 10.76 3.23 3.13
CA GLU A 293 10.01 1.98 3.30
C GLU A 293 9.57 1.69 4.74
N ASP A 294 9.96 2.51 5.71
CA ASP A 294 9.87 2.23 7.16
C ASP A 294 9.10 3.29 7.97
N ALA A 295 8.45 4.25 7.29
CA ALA A 295 7.63 5.26 7.95
C ALA A 295 6.28 4.68 8.39
N THR A 296 5.97 4.77 9.70
CA THR A 296 4.76 4.16 10.25
C THR A 296 3.86 5.11 11.05
N VAL A 297 2.58 4.76 11.03
CA VAL A 297 1.52 5.23 11.93
C VAL A 297 1.21 4.03 12.84
N TYR A 298 1.88 3.95 13.99
CA TYR A 298 1.80 2.79 14.89
C TYR A 298 1.03 3.09 16.17
N GLY A 299 -0.14 2.49 16.37
CA GLY A 299 -0.93 2.68 17.59
C GLY A 299 -1.77 3.96 17.63
N TRP A 300 -1.93 4.63 16.49
CA TRP A 300 -2.77 5.82 16.31
C TRP A 300 -3.38 5.81 14.90
N GLY A 301 -4.36 6.68 14.63
CA GLY A 301 -5.02 6.77 13.33
C GLY A 301 -5.03 8.19 12.76
N ILE A 302 -5.55 8.35 11.54
CA ILE A 302 -5.69 9.65 10.86
C ILE A 302 -7.17 9.99 10.72
N LEU A 303 -7.57 11.16 11.23
CA LEU A 303 -8.95 11.65 11.12
C LEU A 303 -8.99 12.93 10.28
N VAL A 304 -9.66 12.85 9.13
CA VAL A 304 -9.83 13.97 8.20
C VAL A 304 -11.26 14.48 8.31
N ARG A 305 -11.44 15.77 8.61
CA ARG A 305 -12.78 16.39 8.79
C ARG A 305 -12.85 17.79 8.22
N ASN A 306 -13.86 18.08 7.44
CA ASN A 306 -14.06 19.41 6.84
C ASN A 306 -12.76 19.90 6.16
N ALA A 307 -12.03 19.00 5.51
CA ALA A 307 -10.74 19.29 4.90
C ALA A 307 -10.87 19.30 3.37
N HIS A 308 -10.06 20.12 2.73
CA HIS A 308 -10.12 20.33 1.29
C HIS A 308 -8.73 20.18 0.66
N ASN A 309 -8.60 19.28 -0.31
CA ASN A 309 -7.34 18.94 -0.95
C ASN A 309 -6.32 18.35 0.07
N VAL A 310 -6.53 17.09 0.45
CA VAL A 310 -5.65 16.33 1.35
C VAL A 310 -5.13 15.07 0.67
N GLU A 311 -3.85 14.79 0.88
CA GLU A 311 -3.16 13.59 0.39
C GLU A 311 -2.58 12.82 1.58
N VAL A 312 -2.78 11.50 1.62
CA VAL A 312 -2.24 10.58 2.63
C VAL A 312 -1.54 9.43 1.92
N ARG A 313 -0.21 9.31 2.06
CA ARG A 313 0.55 8.34 1.26
C ARG A 313 1.80 7.75 1.89
N ASN A 314 2.21 6.60 1.39
CA ASN A 314 3.48 5.95 1.73
C ASN A 314 3.64 5.67 3.25
N LEU A 315 2.56 5.30 3.93
CA LEU A 315 2.56 4.99 5.37
C LEU A 315 2.28 3.51 5.63
N GLY A 316 2.98 2.94 6.61
CA GLY A 316 2.62 1.67 7.23
C GLY A 316 1.69 1.93 8.40
N ILE A 317 0.41 1.62 8.26
CA ILE A 317 -0.64 1.94 9.23
C ILE A 317 -0.95 0.67 10.03
N MET A 318 -0.55 0.68 11.30
CA MET A 318 -0.47 -0.52 12.15
C MET A 318 -1.10 -0.24 13.51
N MET A 319 -1.83 -1.23 14.04
CA MET A 319 -2.35 -1.22 15.42
C MET A 319 -3.18 0.03 15.76
N PHE A 320 -3.79 0.66 14.76
CA PHE A 320 -4.66 1.82 14.95
C PHE A 320 -5.88 1.45 15.81
N PRO A 321 -6.36 2.35 16.69
CA PRO A 321 -7.33 2.00 17.72
C PRO A 321 -8.75 1.70 17.18
N ASP A 322 -9.24 2.52 16.25
CA ASP A 322 -10.61 2.48 15.72
C ASP A 322 -10.52 2.34 14.20
N ASP A 323 -10.37 3.45 13.47
CA ASP A 323 -10.05 3.46 12.05
C ASP A 323 -8.57 3.75 11.79
N GLY A 324 -8.01 3.24 10.69
CA GLY A 324 -6.66 3.60 10.24
C GLY A 324 -6.64 5.00 9.62
N VAL A 325 -7.47 5.19 8.60
CA VAL A 325 -7.79 6.50 8.01
C VAL A 325 -9.30 6.66 8.01
N SER A 326 -9.79 7.75 8.60
CA SER A 326 -11.22 8.06 8.69
C SER A 326 -11.51 9.42 8.08
N LEU A 327 -12.32 9.44 7.01
CA LEU A 327 -12.82 10.68 6.40
C LEU A 327 -14.21 10.98 6.98
N ASP A 328 -14.25 11.73 8.09
CA ASP A 328 -15.47 12.00 8.86
C ASP A 328 -15.98 13.45 8.70
N THR A 329 -16.88 13.57 7.72
CA THR A 329 -17.72 14.73 7.36
C THR A 329 -17.07 15.86 6.58
N ASP A 330 -17.80 16.33 5.56
CA ASP A 330 -17.55 17.54 4.75
C ASP A 330 -16.15 17.61 4.12
N ASN A 331 -15.57 16.46 3.78
CA ASN A 331 -14.29 16.40 3.08
C ASN A 331 -14.47 16.48 1.57
N GLU A 332 -13.57 17.18 0.90
CA GLU A 332 -13.57 17.33 -0.56
C GLU A 332 -12.15 17.19 -1.10
N ASN A 333 -11.99 16.51 -2.24
CA ASN A 333 -10.68 16.28 -2.87
C ASN A 333 -9.70 15.59 -1.91
N ILE A 334 -9.95 14.32 -1.63
CA ILE A 334 -9.08 13.52 -0.75
C ILE A 334 -8.45 12.39 -1.55
N TRP A 335 -7.14 12.22 -1.43
CA TRP A 335 -6.40 11.14 -2.05
C TRP A 335 -5.67 10.31 -0.99
N VAL A 336 -6.05 9.04 -0.84
CA VAL A 336 -5.40 8.09 0.05
C VAL A 336 -4.73 7.03 -0.81
N HIS A 337 -3.41 7.00 -0.88
CA HIS A 337 -2.72 6.11 -1.80
C HIS A 337 -1.36 5.59 -1.39
N ASN A 338 -0.95 4.44 -1.92
CA ASN A 338 0.36 3.84 -1.64
C ASN A 338 0.62 3.63 -0.14
N ASN A 339 -0.41 3.26 0.63
CA ASN A 339 -0.27 2.91 2.05
C ASN A 339 -0.41 1.41 2.25
N ASP A 340 0.30 0.87 3.22
CA ASP A 340 0.06 -0.47 3.75
C ASP A 340 -0.86 -0.38 4.97
N PHE A 341 -2.03 -1.02 4.90
CA PHE A 341 -2.95 -1.18 6.02
C PHE A 341 -2.78 -2.58 6.61
N PHE A 342 -2.28 -2.65 7.84
CA PHE A 342 -2.16 -3.88 8.61
C PHE A 342 -3.31 -4.02 9.62
N TYR A 343 -3.26 -5.01 10.50
CA TYR A 343 -4.22 -5.14 11.59
C TYR A 343 -4.31 -3.88 12.44
N GLY A 344 -5.54 -3.45 12.73
CA GLY A 344 -5.85 -2.51 13.80
C GLY A 344 -5.82 -3.18 15.16
N ALA A 345 -5.86 -2.36 16.22
CA ALA A 345 -6.07 -2.85 17.57
C ALA A 345 -7.46 -3.51 17.67
N PRO A 346 -7.60 -4.63 18.41
CA PRO A 346 -8.90 -5.27 18.57
C PRO A 346 -9.93 -4.32 19.21
N GLY A 347 -11.08 -4.16 18.54
CA GLY A 347 -12.22 -3.40 19.05
C GLY A 347 -13.06 -4.21 20.06
N SER A 348 -14.19 -3.64 20.48
CA SER A 348 -15.10 -4.31 21.43
C SER A 348 -16.01 -5.34 20.76
N ASP A 349 -16.28 -5.18 19.46
CA ASP A 349 -17.19 -6.05 18.74
C ASP A 349 -16.45 -7.28 18.19
N ALA A 350 -17.16 -8.41 18.09
CA ALA A 350 -16.56 -9.68 17.68
C ALA A 350 -16.00 -9.65 16.24
N ASP A 351 -16.49 -8.74 15.40
CA ASP A 351 -16.02 -8.55 14.03
C ASP A 351 -14.92 -7.47 13.93
N GLN A 352 -14.40 -6.97 15.05
CA GLN A 352 -13.31 -5.99 15.15
C GLN A 352 -12.00 -6.61 15.66
N VAL A 353 -11.86 -7.94 15.64
CA VAL A 353 -10.64 -8.62 16.12
C VAL A 353 -9.38 -8.26 15.33
N LYS A 354 -9.54 -7.83 14.07
CA LYS A 354 -8.50 -7.33 13.15
C LYS A 354 -8.44 -5.78 13.08
N GLY A 355 -9.15 -5.08 13.96
CA GLY A 355 -9.45 -3.63 13.86
C GLY A 355 -10.87 -3.34 13.35
N ASP A 356 -11.32 -2.09 13.44
CA ASP A 356 -12.54 -1.64 12.75
C ASP A 356 -12.22 -1.25 11.29
N GLY A 357 -12.47 -0.01 10.84
CA GLY A 357 -12.28 0.38 9.44
C GLY A 357 -10.82 0.70 9.07
N SER A 358 -10.24 0.04 8.06
CA SER A 358 -8.90 0.41 7.60
C SER A 358 -8.88 1.82 6.97
N CYS A 359 -9.73 2.05 5.97
CA CYS A 359 -9.88 3.35 5.29
C CYS A 359 -11.36 3.66 5.06
N ASP A 360 -11.98 4.32 6.04
CA ASP A 360 -13.41 4.60 6.02
C ASP A 360 -13.73 5.99 5.45
N ILE A 361 -14.72 6.05 4.57
CA ILE A 361 -15.26 7.27 3.97
C ILE A 361 -16.68 7.48 4.50
N LYS A 362 -16.86 8.47 5.35
CA LYS A 362 -18.09 8.66 6.12
C LYS A 362 -18.73 10.01 5.78
N GLN A 363 -20.04 10.06 6.02
CA GLN A 363 -20.88 11.25 5.87
C GLN A 363 -20.77 11.88 4.46
N THR A 364 -20.74 13.21 4.37
CA THR A 364 -20.73 14.03 3.15
C THR A 364 -19.37 14.12 2.44
N SER A 365 -18.40 13.25 2.79
CA SER A 365 -17.10 13.20 2.13
C SER A 365 -17.26 12.80 0.66
N THR A 366 -16.76 13.62 -0.26
CA THR A 366 -16.97 13.45 -1.70
C THR A 366 -15.74 13.85 -2.51
N TYR A 367 -15.69 13.43 -3.77
CA TYR A 367 -14.51 13.53 -4.62
C TYR A 367 -13.27 12.93 -3.94
N VAL A 368 -13.40 11.67 -3.56
CA VAL A 368 -12.34 10.88 -2.92
C VAL A 368 -11.78 9.86 -3.89
N THR A 369 -10.46 9.69 -3.89
CA THR A 369 -9.76 8.59 -4.57
C THR A 369 -8.99 7.78 -3.53
N VAL A 370 -9.21 6.48 -3.51
CA VAL A 370 -8.43 5.49 -2.74
C VAL A 370 -7.72 4.61 -3.75
N SER A 371 -6.38 4.69 -3.83
CA SER A 371 -5.66 3.95 -4.87
C SER A 371 -4.29 3.41 -4.49
N TYR A 372 -3.86 2.32 -5.12
CA TYR A 372 -2.54 1.72 -4.83
C TYR A 372 -2.31 1.44 -3.33
N ASN A 373 -3.35 1.26 -2.52
CA ASN A 373 -3.17 0.82 -1.13
C ASN A 373 -3.14 -0.70 -1.07
N HIS A 374 -2.37 -1.25 -0.14
CA HIS A 374 -2.32 -2.67 0.15
C HIS A 374 -2.97 -2.93 1.50
N PHE A 375 -4.11 -3.62 1.49
CA PHE A 375 -4.83 -4.03 2.68
C PHE A 375 -4.42 -5.46 3.03
N HIS A 376 -3.52 -5.60 4.01
CA HIS A 376 -3.01 -6.89 4.48
C HIS A 376 -3.99 -7.50 5.47
N ASP A 377 -4.73 -8.52 5.04
CA ASP A 377 -5.64 -9.31 5.86
C ASP A 377 -6.60 -8.45 6.72
N SER A 378 -7.02 -7.30 6.19
CA SER A 378 -7.88 -6.36 6.90
C SER A 378 -9.28 -6.96 7.11
N GLY A 379 -9.82 -6.90 8.33
CA GLY A 379 -11.17 -7.41 8.62
C GLY A 379 -12.29 -6.58 7.97
N LYS A 380 -12.13 -5.26 7.94
CA LYS A 380 -13.09 -4.31 7.36
C LYS A 380 -12.31 -3.22 6.62
N CYS A 381 -12.13 -3.38 5.31
CA CYS A 381 -11.28 -2.48 4.54
C CYS A 381 -11.83 -1.06 4.44
N SER A 382 -13.06 -0.89 3.94
CA SER A 382 -13.63 0.45 3.71
C SER A 382 -15.15 0.48 3.74
N LEU A 383 -15.70 1.10 4.79
CA LEU A 383 -17.06 1.62 4.76
C LEU A 383 -17.08 2.89 3.88
N CYS A 384 -17.97 2.93 2.90
CA CYS A 384 -18.11 4.03 1.95
C CYS A 384 -19.54 4.59 2.00
N GLY A 385 -19.70 5.68 2.74
CA GLY A 385 -20.97 6.35 3.03
C GLY A 385 -21.43 6.12 4.47
N MET A 386 -21.96 7.18 5.10
CA MET A 386 -22.74 7.11 6.35
C MET A 386 -23.82 8.19 6.46
N SER A 387 -23.83 9.22 5.59
CA SER A 387 -24.98 10.11 5.43
C SER A 387 -25.89 9.57 4.33
N ASP A 388 -27.06 9.05 4.68
CA ASP A 388 -28.00 8.43 3.74
C ASP A 388 -28.80 9.46 2.89
N THR A 389 -28.36 10.72 2.82
CA THR A 389 -29.17 11.85 2.31
C THR A 389 -28.70 12.46 0.99
N ASN A 390 -27.40 12.48 0.71
CA ASN A 390 -26.83 13.14 -0.47
C ASN A 390 -25.98 12.17 -1.31
N ASN A 391 -26.00 12.35 -2.63
CA ASN A 391 -25.08 11.65 -3.51
C ASN A 391 -23.65 12.18 -3.32
N PHE A 392 -22.66 11.29 -3.37
CA PHE A 392 -21.24 11.59 -3.24
C PHE A 392 -20.44 10.72 -4.22
N PHE A 393 -19.21 11.12 -4.52
CA PHE A 393 -18.38 10.50 -5.55
C PHE A 393 -17.08 9.94 -4.98
N VAL A 394 -16.82 8.66 -5.21
CA VAL A 394 -15.61 7.98 -4.74
C VAL A 394 -15.06 7.05 -5.82
N THR A 395 -13.74 7.01 -5.93
CA THR A 395 -13.01 6.05 -6.76
C THR A 395 -12.17 5.12 -5.89
N TYR A 396 -12.21 3.83 -6.19
CA TYR A 396 -11.24 2.83 -5.73
C TYR A 396 -10.51 2.26 -6.93
N HIS A 397 -9.19 2.45 -7.03
CA HIS A 397 -8.44 1.85 -8.13
C HIS A 397 -7.06 1.34 -7.78
N HIS A 398 -6.65 0.25 -8.42
CA HIS A 398 -5.32 -0.32 -8.22
C HIS A 398 -5.00 -0.65 -6.74
N ASN A 399 -6.00 -0.87 -5.90
CA ASN A 399 -5.76 -1.35 -4.54
C ASN A 399 -5.56 -2.86 -4.55
N TRP A 400 -4.75 -3.35 -3.62
CA TRP A 400 -4.62 -4.77 -3.31
C TRP A 400 -5.42 -5.09 -2.05
N PHE A 401 -6.50 -5.84 -2.22
CA PHE A 401 -7.28 -6.40 -1.12
C PHE A 401 -6.77 -7.82 -0.86
N ASP A 402 -5.70 -7.92 -0.10
CA ASP A 402 -4.88 -9.12 0.06
C ASP A 402 -5.30 -9.92 1.29
N HIS A 403 -6.06 -10.99 1.05
CA HIS A 403 -6.63 -11.88 2.06
C HIS A 403 -7.52 -11.19 3.09
N SER A 404 -7.96 -9.96 2.79
CA SER A 404 -8.87 -9.19 3.63
C SER A 404 -10.30 -9.75 3.59
N ASP A 405 -11.03 -9.61 4.70
CA ASP A 405 -12.33 -10.28 4.85
C ASP A 405 -13.44 -9.60 4.03
N SER A 406 -13.62 -8.28 4.20
CA SER A 406 -14.84 -7.60 3.80
C SER A 406 -14.70 -6.09 3.55
N ARG A 407 -15.76 -5.50 2.97
CA ARG A 407 -15.90 -4.06 2.70
C ARG A 407 -14.89 -3.56 1.67
N HIS A 408 -14.94 -4.07 0.44
CA HIS A 408 -13.99 -3.71 -0.62
C HIS A 408 -14.60 -2.93 -1.81
N PRO A 409 -15.28 -1.79 -1.62
CA PRO A 409 -15.84 -1.20 -0.40
C PRO A 409 -17.22 -1.77 -0.01
N ARG A 410 -17.73 -1.43 1.18
CA ARG A 410 -19.17 -1.52 1.54
C ARG A 410 -19.82 -0.15 1.35
N ILE A 411 -20.72 -0.04 0.40
CA ILE A 411 -21.24 1.25 -0.07
C ILE A 411 -22.66 1.50 0.43
N ARG A 412 -22.89 2.70 0.93
CA ARG A 412 -24.21 3.24 1.31
C ARG A 412 -24.44 4.54 0.55
N VAL A 413 -25.48 4.61 -0.27
CA VAL A 413 -25.72 5.78 -1.15
C VAL A 413 -24.49 6.03 -2.05
N GLY A 414 -24.52 7.02 -2.94
CA GLY A 414 -23.34 7.44 -3.69
C GLY A 414 -23.18 6.83 -5.07
N SER A 415 -22.27 7.43 -5.82
CA SER A 415 -21.84 7.07 -7.17
C SER A 415 -20.37 6.68 -7.10
N VAL A 416 -20.10 5.38 -7.08
CA VAL A 416 -18.77 4.85 -6.76
C VAL A 416 -18.21 4.08 -7.95
N HIS A 417 -16.96 4.37 -8.29
CA HIS A 417 -16.25 3.67 -9.35
C HIS A 417 -15.14 2.79 -8.77
N VAL A 418 -15.16 1.51 -9.07
CA VAL A 418 -14.22 0.50 -8.57
C VAL A 418 -13.55 -0.15 -9.77
N TYR A 419 -12.30 0.20 -10.07
CA TYR A 419 -11.62 -0.33 -11.26
C TYR A 419 -10.18 -0.75 -11.07
N ASN A 420 -9.75 -1.76 -11.82
CA ASN A 420 -8.37 -2.26 -11.82
C ASN A 420 -7.79 -2.57 -10.43
N ASN A 421 -8.62 -2.97 -9.47
CA ASN A 421 -8.16 -3.47 -8.17
C ASN A 421 -7.88 -4.98 -8.27
N TYR A 422 -7.03 -5.47 -7.37
CA TYR A 422 -6.78 -6.90 -7.19
C TYR A 422 -7.40 -7.39 -5.88
N PHE A 423 -8.35 -8.30 -6.00
CA PHE A 423 -9.06 -8.96 -4.91
C PHE A 423 -8.50 -10.37 -4.80
N ASP A 424 -7.72 -10.64 -3.76
CA ASP A 424 -6.94 -11.86 -3.63
C ASP A 424 -7.30 -12.59 -2.34
N GLY A 425 -7.98 -13.73 -2.42
CA GLY A 425 -8.29 -14.55 -1.25
C GLY A 425 -9.26 -13.90 -0.24
N ASN A 426 -10.27 -13.15 -0.71
CA ASN A 426 -11.18 -12.46 0.21
C ASN A 426 -12.27 -13.40 0.76
N SER A 427 -12.24 -13.60 2.08
CA SER A 427 -12.97 -14.66 2.78
C SER A 427 -14.47 -14.42 2.95
N LYS A 428 -14.96 -13.16 2.93
CA LYS A 428 -16.40 -12.84 3.06
C LYS A 428 -16.99 -12.29 1.77
N TYR A 429 -16.62 -11.07 1.36
CA TYR A 429 -17.13 -10.48 0.11
C TYR A 429 -16.26 -9.33 -0.40
N GLY A 430 -16.32 -9.07 -1.71
CA GLY A 430 -15.68 -7.96 -2.40
C GLY A 430 -16.49 -6.66 -2.30
N VAL A 431 -17.06 -6.24 -3.42
CA VAL A 431 -17.86 -5.00 -3.53
C VAL A 431 -19.28 -5.25 -3.01
N GLY A 432 -19.70 -4.53 -1.96
CA GLY A 432 -21.04 -4.67 -1.39
C GLY A 432 -21.85 -3.38 -1.47
N VAL A 433 -23.10 -3.43 -1.93
CA VAL A 433 -23.95 -2.23 -2.09
C VAL A 433 -25.26 -2.25 -1.30
N THR A 434 -25.57 -1.11 -0.70
CA THR A 434 -26.76 -0.86 0.10
C THR A 434 -27.35 0.52 -0.21
N LYS A 435 -28.54 0.81 0.34
CA LYS A 435 -29.19 2.12 0.38
C LYS A 435 -29.29 2.81 -1.00
N GLY A 436 -29.49 2.04 -2.07
CA GLY A 436 -29.66 2.59 -3.42
C GLY A 436 -28.40 3.13 -4.08
N ALA A 437 -27.21 2.77 -3.59
CA ALA A 437 -25.95 3.14 -4.23
C ALA A 437 -25.89 2.69 -5.71
N SER A 438 -25.20 3.47 -6.54
CA SER A 438 -24.86 3.12 -7.93
C SER A 438 -23.36 2.92 -8.04
N VAL A 439 -22.94 1.72 -8.44
CA VAL A 439 -21.52 1.36 -8.48
C VAL A 439 -21.12 0.80 -9.82
N PHE A 440 -20.07 1.35 -10.41
CA PHE A 440 -19.46 0.79 -11.61
C PHE A 440 -18.22 -0.02 -11.22
N VAL A 441 -18.21 -1.31 -11.52
CA VAL A 441 -17.12 -2.23 -11.20
C VAL A 441 -16.53 -2.74 -12.51
N GLU A 442 -15.35 -2.24 -12.90
CA GLU A 442 -14.73 -2.61 -14.18
C GLU A 442 -13.25 -2.96 -14.14
N GLY A 443 -12.81 -3.90 -14.98
CA GLY A 443 -11.38 -4.17 -15.16
C GLY A 443 -10.67 -4.74 -13.93
N ASN A 444 -11.39 -5.19 -12.90
CA ASN A 444 -10.78 -5.73 -11.69
C ASN A 444 -10.43 -7.21 -11.86
N TYR A 445 -9.49 -7.70 -11.06
CA TYR A 445 -9.12 -9.11 -10.99
C TYR A 445 -9.54 -9.68 -9.63
N PHE A 446 -10.41 -10.68 -9.63
CA PHE A 446 -10.86 -11.39 -8.43
C PHE A 446 -10.35 -12.83 -8.47
N ARG A 447 -9.44 -13.19 -7.55
CA ARG A 447 -8.98 -14.55 -7.26
C ARG A 447 -9.53 -14.98 -5.90
N ASN A 448 -10.27 -16.08 -5.87
CA ASN A 448 -10.77 -16.71 -4.64
C ASN A 448 -11.54 -15.74 -3.72
N CYS A 449 -12.17 -14.71 -4.29
CA CYS A 449 -13.06 -13.82 -3.57
C CYS A 449 -14.43 -14.50 -3.43
N LYS A 450 -14.84 -14.83 -2.20
CA LYS A 450 -16.02 -15.67 -1.94
C LYS A 450 -17.28 -15.18 -2.65
N TYR A 451 -17.61 -13.90 -2.47
CA TYR A 451 -18.67 -13.20 -3.18
C TYR A 451 -18.09 -11.90 -3.77
N PRO A 452 -17.67 -11.89 -5.05
CA PRO A 452 -17.01 -10.73 -5.68
C PRO A 452 -17.83 -9.45 -5.62
N MET A 453 -19.15 -9.59 -5.77
CA MET A 453 -20.12 -8.50 -5.75
C MET A 453 -21.35 -8.96 -4.99
N LEU A 454 -21.94 -8.09 -4.17
CA LEU A 454 -23.18 -8.33 -3.43
C LEU A 454 -24.08 -7.11 -3.46
N SER A 455 -25.36 -7.34 -3.73
CA SER A 455 -26.44 -6.37 -3.46
C SER A 455 -27.31 -6.87 -2.32
N SER A 456 -27.55 -5.99 -1.33
CA SER A 456 -28.28 -6.33 -0.11
C SER A 456 -29.70 -6.81 -0.37
N LEU A 457 -30.09 -7.88 0.32
CA LEU A 457 -31.42 -8.50 0.30
C LEU A 457 -31.85 -9.06 -1.06
N GLN A 458 -30.90 -9.45 -1.92
CA GLN A 458 -31.18 -10.12 -3.20
C GLN A 458 -29.99 -10.98 -3.67
N GLY A 459 -30.20 -11.77 -4.72
CA GLY A 459 -29.14 -12.51 -5.38
C GLY A 459 -28.43 -13.48 -4.42
N SER A 460 -27.11 -13.37 -4.34
CA SER A 460 -26.28 -14.24 -3.49
C SER A 460 -26.47 -13.97 -2.00
N ASP A 461 -26.84 -12.76 -1.58
CA ASP A 461 -27.02 -12.40 -0.16
C ASP A 461 -28.11 -13.26 0.51
N ILE A 462 -29.21 -13.51 -0.19
CA ILE A 462 -30.36 -14.27 0.34
C ILE A 462 -30.39 -15.73 -0.08
N TYR A 463 -29.37 -16.20 -0.80
CA TYR A 463 -29.39 -17.52 -1.44
C TYR A 463 -29.42 -18.66 -0.42
N GLU A 464 -28.56 -18.60 0.60
CA GLU A 464 -28.48 -19.63 1.66
C GLU A 464 -29.33 -19.28 2.89
N ASN A 465 -29.57 -17.99 3.11
CA ASN A 465 -30.36 -17.47 4.22
C ASN A 465 -31.38 -16.45 3.69
N PRO A 466 -32.69 -16.75 3.70
CA PRO A 466 -33.71 -15.83 3.20
C PRO A 466 -33.75 -14.45 3.88
N LYS A 467 -33.10 -14.30 5.04
CA LYS A 467 -32.97 -13.02 5.76
C LYS A 467 -31.77 -12.17 5.31
N GLY A 468 -30.89 -12.71 4.45
CA GLY A 468 -29.62 -12.09 4.10
C GLY A 468 -28.52 -12.35 5.14
N GLY A 469 -27.27 -12.30 4.71
CA GLY A 469 -26.06 -12.37 5.55
C GLY A 469 -25.18 -11.12 5.48
N PHE A 470 -25.41 -10.24 4.52
CA PHE A 470 -24.63 -9.03 4.27
C PHE A 470 -25.18 -7.80 5.00
N SER A 471 -26.45 -7.45 4.80
CA SER A 471 -27.08 -6.27 5.42
C SER A 471 -28.60 -6.40 5.43
N GLY A 472 -29.26 -5.76 6.40
CA GLY A 472 -30.73 -5.67 6.48
C GLY A 472 -31.31 -4.49 5.69
N GLU A 473 -30.49 -3.82 4.88
CA GLU A 473 -30.83 -2.56 4.21
C GLU A 473 -31.27 -2.82 2.77
N ALA A 474 -32.04 -1.89 2.19
CA ALA A 474 -32.35 -1.96 0.75
C ALA A 474 -31.06 -2.02 -0.08
N GLY A 475 -31.07 -2.77 -1.18
CA GLY A 475 -29.91 -2.94 -2.06
C GLY A 475 -29.58 -1.68 -2.87
N GLY A 476 -28.39 -1.67 -3.48
CA GLY A 476 -28.01 -0.78 -4.58
C GLY A 476 -27.85 -1.56 -5.90
N ILE A 477 -27.49 -0.88 -6.99
CA ILE A 477 -27.20 -1.53 -8.26
C ILE A 477 -25.70 -1.45 -8.56
N ILE A 478 -25.12 -2.62 -8.86
CA ILE A 478 -23.77 -2.76 -9.41
C ILE A 478 -23.89 -2.94 -10.92
N LYS A 479 -23.17 -2.12 -11.69
CA LYS A 479 -22.86 -2.36 -13.10
C LYS A 479 -21.47 -2.99 -13.18
N ALA A 480 -21.36 -4.15 -13.82
CA ALA A 480 -20.10 -4.87 -14.00
C ALA A 480 -19.66 -4.86 -15.47
N TYR A 481 -18.37 -4.69 -15.72
CA TYR A 481 -17.80 -4.77 -17.08
C TYR A 481 -16.35 -5.26 -17.05
N ASN A 482 -15.98 -6.21 -17.92
CA ASN A 482 -14.59 -6.64 -18.11
C ASN A 482 -13.83 -6.98 -16.82
N ASN A 483 -14.46 -7.64 -15.84
CA ASN A 483 -13.77 -8.15 -14.65
C ASN A 483 -13.34 -9.59 -14.88
N GLN A 484 -12.17 -9.97 -14.38
CA GLN A 484 -11.73 -11.35 -14.33
C GLN A 484 -12.16 -11.95 -12.98
N ILE A 485 -12.96 -13.02 -13.01
CA ILE A 485 -13.46 -13.71 -11.81
C ILE A 485 -12.98 -15.16 -11.85
N VAL A 486 -12.28 -15.59 -10.79
CA VAL A 486 -11.74 -16.95 -10.66
C VAL A 486 -11.91 -17.43 -9.23
N GLY A 487 -12.55 -18.59 -9.04
CA GLY A 487 -12.61 -19.29 -7.75
C GLY A 487 -13.62 -18.70 -6.76
N GLU A 488 -14.57 -17.90 -7.23
CA GLU A 488 -15.69 -17.40 -6.44
C GLU A 488 -16.63 -18.53 -6.00
N THR A 489 -17.32 -18.34 -4.87
CA THR A 489 -18.39 -19.26 -4.45
C THR A 489 -19.66 -18.99 -5.23
N ARG A 490 -20.03 -17.71 -5.41
CA ARG A 490 -21.23 -17.33 -6.16
C ARG A 490 -21.15 -15.89 -6.66
N LEU A 491 -21.62 -15.69 -7.88
CA LEU A 491 -21.93 -14.39 -8.46
C LEU A 491 -23.07 -14.58 -9.47
N VAL A 492 -24.15 -13.82 -9.32
CA VAL A 492 -25.31 -13.89 -10.22
C VAL A 492 -25.47 -12.57 -10.96
N TYR A 493 -25.51 -12.64 -12.27
CA TYR A 493 -25.75 -11.47 -13.10
C TYR A 493 -27.23 -11.32 -13.50
N ALA A 494 -27.69 -10.09 -13.69
CA ALA A 494 -29.07 -9.78 -14.07
C ALA A 494 -29.49 -10.39 -15.43
N ASN A 495 -28.53 -10.70 -16.30
CA ASN A 495 -28.76 -11.41 -17.56
C ASN A 495 -28.94 -12.93 -17.37
N GLN A 496 -28.60 -13.48 -16.19
CA GLN A 496 -28.85 -14.87 -15.79
C GLN A 496 -30.15 -14.97 -14.99
N ASP A 497 -30.38 -14.06 -14.05
CA ASP A 497 -31.62 -13.94 -13.28
C ASP A 497 -31.98 -12.45 -13.10
N ALA A 498 -33.01 -12.00 -13.81
CA ALA A 498 -33.43 -10.61 -13.79
C ALA A 498 -34.12 -10.18 -12.47
N ASN A 499 -34.49 -11.13 -11.60
CA ASN A 499 -35.17 -10.87 -10.34
C ASN A 499 -34.25 -11.02 -9.13
N GLN A 500 -33.26 -11.92 -9.18
CA GLN A 500 -32.35 -12.21 -8.07
C GLN A 500 -30.91 -12.21 -8.56
N PHE A 501 -30.30 -11.03 -8.60
CA PHE A 501 -28.93 -10.83 -9.09
C PHE A 501 -28.09 -9.99 -8.12
N ASP A 502 -26.78 -10.12 -8.24
CA ASP A 502 -25.79 -9.30 -7.53
C ASP A 502 -25.38 -8.07 -8.36
N ALA A 503 -25.26 -8.23 -9.68
CA ALA A 503 -24.81 -7.17 -10.60
C ALA A 503 -25.47 -7.25 -11.99
N TYR A 504 -25.51 -6.12 -12.68
CA TYR A 504 -25.83 -6.03 -14.10
C TYR A 504 -24.54 -6.17 -14.93
N LEU A 505 -24.42 -7.23 -15.74
CA LEU A 505 -23.27 -7.41 -16.63
C LEU A 505 -23.48 -6.65 -17.94
N ALA A 506 -22.73 -5.57 -18.13
CA ALA A 506 -22.76 -4.77 -19.36
C ALA A 506 -21.99 -5.47 -20.49
N SER A 507 -22.51 -5.38 -21.72
CA SER A 507 -21.88 -5.88 -22.94
C SER A 507 -20.81 -4.94 -23.49
N SER A 508 -20.90 -3.65 -23.16
CA SER A 508 -19.88 -2.65 -23.47
C SER A 508 -19.74 -1.66 -22.32
N ARG A 509 -18.57 -1.05 -22.21
CA ARG A 509 -18.25 -0.12 -21.13
C ARG A 509 -19.28 1.01 -20.99
N ASN A 510 -19.65 1.63 -22.11
CA ASN A 510 -20.54 2.81 -22.13
C ASN A 510 -22.03 2.45 -22.24
N GLU A 511 -22.39 1.18 -22.06
CA GLU A 511 -23.78 0.75 -22.05
C GLU A 511 -24.54 1.36 -20.87
N ALA A 512 -25.67 2.03 -21.14
CA ALA A 512 -26.54 2.51 -20.08
C ALA A 512 -27.36 1.35 -19.49
N VAL A 513 -27.41 1.26 -18.16
CA VAL A 513 -28.28 0.32 -17.46
C VAL A 513 -29.72 0.84 -17.54
N SER A 514 -30.61 0.04 -18.12
CA SER A 514 -32.04 0.34 -18.21
C SER A 514 -32.66 0.43 -16.80
N SER A 515 -33.58 1.39 -16.61
CA SER A 515 -34.35 1.56 -15.37
C SER A 515 -35.35 0.42 -15.09
N THR A 516 -35.46 -0.54 -16.00
CA THR A 516 -36.19 -1.81 -15.78
C THR A 516 -35.45 -2.72 -14.81
N TYR A 517 -34.13 -2.62 -14.69
CA TYR A 517 -33.36 -3.33 -13.68
C TYR A 517 -33.46 -2.57 -12.36
N LYS A 518 -34.11 -3.21 -11.39
CA LYS A 518 -34.39 -2.64 -10.07
C LYS A 518 -33.97 -3.59 -8.97
N THR A 519 -33.56 -3.04 -7.83
CA THR A 519 -33.32 -3.86 -6.64
C THR A 519 -34.63 -4.43 -6.11
N VAL A 520 -34.58 -5.64 -5.59
CA VAL A 520 -35.75 -6.33 -5.01
C VAL A 520 -36.26 -5.55 -3.80
N SER A 521 -35.35 -5.26 -2.88
CA SER A 521 -35.62 -4.38 -1.74
C SER A 521 -35.31 -2.93 -2.12
N GLY A 522 -36.29 -2.05 -2.00
CA GLY A 522 -36.17 -0.61 -2.27
C GLY A 522 -36.49 -0.16 -3.70
N GLY A 523 -36.47 -1.05 -4.71
CA GLY A 523 -36.79 -0.69 -6.09
C GLY A 523 -35.82 0.30 -6.74
N ASN A 524 -34.57 0.35 -6.26
CA ASN A 524 -33.55 1.30 -6.68
C ASN A 524 -33.03 0.99 -8.08
N THR A 525 -32.69 2.03 -8.83
CA THR A 525 -32.12 1.94 -10.19
C THR A 525 -30.69 2.48 -10.23
N TYR A 526 -29.92 2.04 -11.21
CA TYR A 526 -28.61 2.61 -11.50
C TYR A 526 -28.72 4.01 -12.12
N ASN A 527 -27.91 4.96 -11.66
CA ASN A 527 -27.98 6.35 -12.10
C ASN A 527 -27.15 6.68 -13.36
N ASN A 528 -26.40 5.71 -13.90
CA ASN A 528 -25.56 5.87 -15.11
C ASN A 528 -24.48 6.97 -15.03
N PHE A 529 -23.98 7.26 -13.82
CA PHE A 529 -22.96 8.29 -13.58
C PHE A 529 -21.68 8.10 -14.41
N ASP A 530 -21.31 6.85 -14.72
CA ASP A 530 -20.10 6.46 -15.44
C ASP A 530 -20.13 6.82 -16.93
N THR A 531 -21.32 7.11 -17.47
CA THR A 531 -21.51 7.56 -18.87
C THR A 531 -21.77 9.06 -18.97
N ALA A 532 -21.93 9.74 -17.83
CA ALA A 532 -22.17 11.16 -17.80
C ALA A 532 -20.90 11.95 -18.17
N SER A 533 -21.08 13.13 -18.76
CA SER A 533 -19.98 14.08 -19.00
C SER A 533 -19.28 14.52 -17.70
N SER A 534 -19.91 14.26 -16.56
CA SER A 534 -19.35 14.50 -15.23
C SER A 534 -18.28 13.50 -14.81
N MET A 535 -18.17 12.35 -15.50
CA MET A 535 -17.16 11.34 -15.19
C MET A 535 -15.75 11.87 -15.48
N TYR A 536 -14.80 11.61 -14.57
CA TYR A 536 -13.40 11.99 -14.75
C TYR A 536 -12.74 11.16 -15.87
N SER A 537 -11.62 11.65 -16.41
CA SER A 537 -10.86 10.95 -17.44
C SER A 537 -9.89 9.94 -16.82
N TYR A 538 -9.82 8.75 -17.41
CA TYR A 538 -8.89 7.67 -17.01
C TYR A 538 -8.75 6.65 -18.14
N THR A 539 -7.71 5.82 -18.07
CA THR A 539 -7.52 4.70 -18.99
C THR A 539 -7.48 3.38 -18.21
N PRO A 540 -8.55 2.55 -18.26
CA PRO A 540 -8.55 1.28 -17.56
C PRO A 540 -7.60 0.28 -18.25
N ASP A 541 -6.81 -0.43 -17.45
CA ASP A 541 -6.03 -1.58 -17.88
C ASP A 541 -6.92 -2.83 -18.06
N SER A 542 -6.39 -3.86 -18.71
CA SER A 542 -6.99 -5.20 -18.61
C SER A 542 -6.88 -5.73 -17.18
N PRO A 543 -7.76 -6.65 -16.74
CA PRO A 543 -7.65 -7.25 -15.40
C PRO A 543 -6.28 -7.84 -15.08
N GLU A 544 -5.62 -8.51 -16.03
CA GLU A 544 -4.29 -9.08 -15.83
C GLU A 544 -3.22 -7.99 -15.65
N ALA A 545 -3.24 -6.96 -16.49
CA ALA A 545 -2.30 -5.84 -16.37
C ALA A 545 -2.54 -5.04 -15.08
N ALA A 546 -3.81 -4.92 -14.67
CA ALA A 546 -4.17 -4.34 -13.39
C ALA A 546 -3.58 -5.14 -12.23
N LYS A 547 -3.76 -6.46 -12.21
CA LYS A 547 -3.14 -7.34 -11.21
C LYS A 547 -1.64 -7.14 -11.15
N ASP A 548 -0.95 -7.17 -12.31
CA ASP A 548 0.51 -7.03 -12.36
C ASP A 548 0.96 -5.68 -11.78
N LYS A 549 0.29 -4.58 -12.17
CA LYS A 549 0.56 -3.24 -11.61
C LYS A 549 0.28 -3.16 -10.12
N VAL A 550 -0.82 -3.74 -9.65
CA VAL A 550 -1.17 -3.74 -8.22
C VAL A 550 -0.10 -4.48 -7.42
N THR A 551 0.32 -5.67 -7.86
CA THR A 551 1.38 -6.42 -7.18
C THR A 551 2.75 -5.73 -7.20
N ALA A 552 2.98 -4.83 -8.17
CA ALA A 552 4.21 -4.08 -8.29
C ALA A 552 4.21 -2.78 -7.47
N TYR A 553 3.08 -2.08 -7.39
CA TYR A 553 3.06 -0.69 -6.92
C TYR A 553 2.12 -0.40 -5.75
N ALA A 554 1.24 -1.33 -5.35
CA ALA A 554 0.39 -1.10 -4.19
C ALA A 554 1.19 -1.21 -2.88
N GLY A 555 0.80 -0.41 -1.89
CA GLY A 555 1.53 -0.30 -0.62
C GLY A 555 2.63 0.75 -0.67
N ARG A 556 3.51 0.72 0.33
CA ARG A 556 4.66 1.64 0.42
C ARG A 556 5.68 1.40 -0.70
N VAL A 557 6.51 2.42 -0.94
CA VAL A 557 7.70 2.33 -1.81
C VAL A 557 8.52 1.08 -1.49
N ASP A 558 9.05 0.44 -2.53
CA ASP A 558 9.83 -0.81 -2.46
C ASP A 558 9.06 -1.98 -1.77
N GLY A 559 7.72 -1.87 -1.70
CA GLY A 559 6.83 -2.79 -1.02
C GLY A 559 6.98 -2.77 0.51
N GLY A 560 7.54 -1.69 1.08
CA GLY A 560 7.74 -1.52 2.52
C GLY A 560 8.77 -2.46 3.16
N ASP A 561 9.22 -2.13 4.37
CA ASP A 561 10.15 -2.97 5.15
C ASP A 561 9.49 -4.21 5.78
N PHE A 562 8.17 -4.19 5.94
CA PHE A 562 7.39 -5.31 6.47
C PHE A 562 7.02 -6.28 5.34
N LYS A 563 7.65 -7.46 5.31
CA LYS A 563 7.36 -8.49 4.32
C LYS A 563 6.49 -9.62 4.87
N TRP A 564 5.41 -9.95 4.17
CA TRP A 564 4.53 -11.09 4.47
C TRP A 564 4.06 -11.74 3.16
N THR A 565 3.73 -13.03 3.21
CA THR A 565 3.21 -13.76 2.05
C THR A 565 2.14 -14.73 2.52
N PHE A 566 0.92 -14.52 2.04
CA PHE A 566 -0.19 -15.43 2.26
C PHE A 566 -0.09 -16.67 1.36
N THR A 567 -0.79 -17.71 1.75
CA THR A 567 -0.86 -19.00 1.06
C THR A 567 -2.30 -19.30 0.66
N ASP A 568 -2.50 -20.27 -0.24
CA ASP A 568 -3.86 -20.71 -0.61
C ASP A 568 -4.71 -21.22 0.58
N ALA A 569 -4.07 -21.56 1.72
CA ALA A 569 -4.79 -21.94 2.94
C ALA A 569 -5.46 -20.74 3.63
N ASP A 570 -4.97 -19.52 3.38
CA ASP A 570 -5.47 -18.29 3.97
C ASP A 570 -6.71 -17.74 3.22
N ASP A 571 -6.94 -18.14 1.95
CA ASP A 571 -7.99 -17.60 1.05
C ASP A 571 -9.40 -17.54 1.65
N ALA A 572 -9.75 -18.54 2.47
CA ALA A 572 -11.08 -18.65 3.09
C ALA A 572 -11.06 -18.34 4.59
N ASP A 573 -9.89 -18.13 5.18
CA ASP A 573 -9.75 -17.87 6.60
C ASP A 573 -10.03 -16.38 6.90
N HIS A 574 -10.81 -16.15 7.93
CA HIS A 574 -11.10 -14.82 8.48
C HIS A 574 -10.78 -14.75 9.98
N SER A 575 -10.16 -15.80 10.51
CA SER A 575 -9.57 -15.80 11.83
C SER A 575 -8.31 -14.93 11.84
N ILE A 576 -7.80 -14.65 13.04
CA ILE A 576 -6.53 -13.96 13.19
C ILE A 576 -5.41 -14.92 12.80
N ASN A 577 -4.58 -14.54 11.83
CA ASN A 577 -3.31 -15.20 11.61
C ASN A 577 -2.35 -14.80 12.74
N ALA A 578 -2.07 -15.76 13.64
CA ALA A 578 -1.31 -15.51 14.86
C ALA A 578 0.14 -15.06 14.57
N GLU A 579 0.79 -15.64 13.56
CA GLU A 579 2.17 -15.29 13.19
C GLU A 579 2.25 -13.89 12.57
N LEU A 580 1.32 -13.55 11.69
CA LEU A 580 1.20 -12.19 11.14
C LEU A 580 0.97 -11.18 12.26
N LYS A 581 0.01 -11.45 13.16
CA LYS A 581 -0.29 -10.58 14.31
C LYS A 581 0.95 -10.36 15.18
N ASP A 582 1.64 -11.43 15.55
CA ASP A 582 2.83 -11.35 16.38
C ASP A 582 3.92 -10.52 15.70
N LYS A 583 4.07 -10.64 14.38
CA LYS A 583 5.03 -9.83 13.61
C LYS A 583 4.63 -8.35 13.56
N ILE A 584 3.34 -8.02 13.39
CA ILE A 584 2.84 -6.63 13.42
C ILE A 584 3.03 -6.01 14.80
N VAL A 585 2.62 -6.71 15.87
CA VAL A 585 2.71 -6.21 17.24
C VAL A 585 4.17 -5.98 17.67
N ASN A 586 5.10 -6.82 17.21
CA ASN A 586 6.52 -6.69 17.52
C ASN A 586 7.31 -5.95 16.44
N TYR A 587 6.64 -5.25 15.51
CA TYR A 587 7.33 -4.42 14.52
C TYR A 587 8.20 -3.38 15.23
N THR A 588 9.39 -3.15 14.66
CA THR A 588 10.29 -2.07 15.05
C THR A 588 11.09 -1.72 13.80
N SER A 589 11.23 -0.42 13.51
CA SER A 589 12.09 0.02 12.41
C SER A 589 13.57 -0.22 12.76
N ASP A 590 14.35 -0.66 11.77
CA ASP A 590 15.81 -0.81 11.90
C ASP A 590 16.56 0.55 11.83
N LEU A 591 15.84 1.66 11.74
CA LEU A 591 16.37 3.01 11.70
C LEU A 591 17.17 3.33 12.96
N VAL A 592 18.46 3.61 12.79
CA VAL A 592 19.36 3.98 13.88
C VAL A 592 19.38 5.48 14.11
N ALA A 593 19.41 6.27 13.04
CA ALA A 593 19.43 7.73 13.12
C ALA A 593 18.89 8.40 11.85
N VAL A 594 18.25 9.56 12.04
CA VAL A 594 17.85 10.48 10.97
C VAL A 594 18.86 11.62 10.89
N GLY A 595 19.31 11.94 9.68
CA GLY A 595 20.35 12.92 9.45
C GLY A 595 21.65 12.27 9.01
N GLY A 596 22.21 12.77 7.91
CA GLY A 596 23.52 12.41 7.42
C GLY A 596 24.65 13.28 7.99
N ASN A 597 24.42 14.17 8.96
CA ASN A 597 25.38 15.22 9.35
C ASN A 597 25.91 16.02 8.14
N SER A 598 25.03 16.31 7.18
CA SER A 598 25.38 17.08 5.98
C SER A 598 25.95 18.46 6.33
N VAL A 599 26.96 18.90 5.58
CA VAL A 599 27.59 20.21 5.72
C VAL A 599 27.37 21.05 4.46
N SER A 600 27.15 22.36 4.65
CA SER A 600 26.70 23.31 3.61
C SER A 600 25.25 23.13 3.16
N LYS A 601 24.60 24.25 2.86
CA LYS A 601 23.39 24.40 2.04
C LYS A 601 23.54 25.67 1.23
#